data_AF-A0A8B3G9C9-F1
#
_entry.id   AF-A0A8B3G9C9-F1
#
_cell.length_a   1.000
_cell.length_b   1.000
_cell.length_c   1.000
_cell.angle_alpha   90.00
_cell.angle_beta   90.00
_cell.angle_gamma   90.00
#
_symmetry.space_group_name_H-M   'P 1'
#
loop_
_entity.id
_entity.type
_entity.pdbx_description
1 polymer ?
#
loop_
_entity_poly.entity_id
_entity_poly.type
_entity_poly.pdbx_seq_one_letter_code
_entity_poly.pdbx_strand_id
1 'polypeptide(L)'
;MDNKMNNLIFNKINSLRDRYDFNAIQSSSIEVKIVGSHSAFYFSILIKKECVLDEDCDEVVIEVRSKDSISYSIDVSDSHGNIYYEKHSVNDLLGINDSIEESYAITIKILREISNIS
;
A
#
# COMPACT_ATOMS: atom_id res chain seq x y z
N MET A 1 -4.46 23.56 -3.25
CA MET A 1 -5.70 22.76 -3.05
C MET A 1 -5.33 21.49 -2.25
N ASP A 2 -4.40 21.63 -1.29
CA ASP A 2 -3.38 20.60 -1.06
C ASP A 2 -3.58 19.82 0.26
N ASN A 3 -4.17 20.47 1.27
CA ASN A 3 -4.56 19.77 2.50
C ASN A 3 -5.68 18.75 2.26
N LYS A 4 -6.57 19.00 1.31
CA LYS A 4 -7.71 18.10 1.06
C LYS A 4 -7.27 16.79 0.42
N MET A 5 -6.26 16.83 -0.47
CA MET A 5 -5.74 15.64 -1.15
C MET A 5 -4.91 14.76 -0.21
N ASN A 6 -3.99 15.36 0.55
CA ASN A 6 -3.18 14.60 1.51
C ASN A 6 -4.07 13.95 2.59
N ASN A 7 -5.08 14.69 3.08
CA ASN A 7 -6.08 14.11 3.98
C ASN A 7 -6.86 12.97 3.33
N LEU A 8 -7.16 13.04 2.03
CA LEU A 8 -7.82 11.93 1.32
C LEU A 8 -6.93 10.68 1.31
N ILE A 9 -5.67 10.80 0.90
CA ILE A 9 -4.73 9.66 0.84
C ILE A 9 -4.61 9.02 2.22
N PHE A 10 -4.34 9.82 3.26
CA PHE A 10 -4.28 9.30 4.63
C PHE A 10 -5.58 8.64 5.08
N ASN A 11 -6.73 9.27 4.84
CA ASN A 11 -8.02 8.70 5.25
C ASN A 11 -8.30 7.39 4.51
N LYS A 12 -7.94 7.30 3.22
CA LYS A 12 -8.12 6.10 2.43
C LYS A 12 -7.17 4.99 2.84
N ILE A 13 -5.89 5.27 3.04
CA ILE A 13 -4.93 4.29 3.54
C ILE A 13 -5.31 3.82 4.96
N ASN A 14 -5.73 4.72 5.86
CA ASN A 14 -6.25 4.33 7.18
C ASN A 14 -7.49 3.44 7.03
N SER A 15 -8.42 3.81 6.15
CA SER A 15 -9.62 2.99 5.89
C SER A 15 -9.25 1.62 5.35
N LEU A 16 -8.20 1.51 4.52
CA LEU A 16 -7.68 0.23 4.06
C LEU A 16 -7.10 -0.58 5.21
N ARG A 17 -6.20 0.01 6.01
CA ARG A 17 -5.61 -0.61 7.20
C ARG A 17 -6.70 -1.24 8.08
N ASP A 18 -7.76 -0.49 8.34
CA ASP A 18 -8.86 -0.91 9.23
C ASP A 18 -9.76 -2.00 8.61
N ARG A 19 -9.66 -2.28 7.30
CA ARG A 19 -10.35 -3.43 6.66
C ARG A 19 -9.65 -4.76 6.90
N TYR A 20 -8.38 -4.76 7.29
CA TYR A 20 -7.62 -5.98 7.47
C TYR A 20 -7.79 -6.49 8.90
N ASP A 21 -8.64 -7.49 9.07
CA ASP A 21 -8.84 -8.19 10.33
C ASP A 21 -8.65 -9.69 10.11
N PHE A 22 -7.38 -10.11 10.15
CA PHE A 22 -6.99 -11.51 10.00
C PHE A 22 -5.97 -11.89 11.07
N ASN A 23 -6.17 -13.04 11.70
CA ASN A 23 -5.27 -13.56 12.74
C ASN A 23 -3.83 -13.78 12.26
N ALA A 24 -3.61 -13.86 10.95
CA ALA A 24 -2.30 -14.03 10.33
C ALA A 24 -1.52 -12.72 10.19
N ILE A 25 -2.15 -11.55 10.32
CA ILE A 25 -1.44 -10.27 10.27
C ILE A 25 -0.73 -10.07 11.60
N GLN A 26 0.59 -9.86 11.54
CA GLN A 26 1.41 -9.53 12.69
C GLN A 26 1.28 -8.04 13.02
N SER A 27 1.39 -7.19 12.00
CA SER A 27 1.22 -5.76 12.13
C SER A 27 0.89 -5.13 10.80
N SER A 28 0.14 -4.04 10.84
CA SER A 28 -0.05 -3.14 9.70
C SER A 28 0.47 -1.76 10.09
N SER A 29 1.25 -1.13 9.22
CA SER A 29 1.88 0.16 9.53
C SER A 29 1.68 1.17 8.41
N ILE A 30 1.65 2.46 8.77
CA ILE A 30 1.71 3.55 7.80
C ILE A 30 2.93 4.39 8.15
N GLU A 31 3.82 4.56 7.19
CA GLU A 31 5.04 5.35 7.32
C GLU A 31 5.07 6.45 6.26
N VAL A 32 5.64 7.61 6.61
CA VAL A 32 5.82 8.73 5.68
C VAL A 32 7.29 9.09 5.63
N LYS A 33 7.85 9.09 4.42
CA LYS A 33 9.26 9.43 4.17
C LYS A 33 9.38 10.53 3.13
N ILE A 34 10.45 11.30 3.26
CA ILE A 34 10.95 12.13 2.16
C ILE A 34 12.10 11.36 1.51
N VAL A 35 11.94 10.99 0.24
CA VAL A 35 12.90 10.21 -0.55
C VAL A 35 13.41 11.09 -1.70
N GLY A 36 14.60 11.67 -1.51
CA GLY A 36 15.14 12.65 -2.45
C GLY A 36 14.21 13.87 -2.56
N SER A 37 13.68 14.12 -3.76
CA SER A 37 12.71 15.19 -4.01
C SER A 37 11.24 14.75 -3.89
N HIS A 38 10.97 13.54 -3.41
CA HIS A 38 9.61 12.99 -3.35
C HIS A 38 9.16 12.83 -1.90
N SER A 39 7.87 13.04 -1.66
CA SER A 39 7.17 12.56 -0.48
C SER A 39 6.56 11.20 -0.80
N ALA A 40 6.78 10.21 0.06
CA ALA A 40 6.26 8.86 -0.10
C ALA A 40 5.50 8.42 1.14
N PHE A 41 4.30 7.89 0.92
CA PHE A 41 3.49 7.20 1.93
C PHE A 41 3.63 5.71 1.70
N TYR A 42 4.00 4.99 2.73
CA TYR A 42 4.09 3.54 2.74
C TYR A 42 2.98 3.01 3.62
N PHE A 43 2.19 2.08 3.10
CA PHE A 43 1.32 1.25 3.91
C PHE A 43 1.79 -0.18 3.80
N SER A 44 2.18 -0.79 4.91
CA SER A 44 2.69 -2.14 4.91
C SER A 44 1.88 -3.07 5.79
N ILE A 45 1.80 -4.33 5.37
CA ILE A 45 1.17 -5.42 6.10
C ILE A 45 2.20 -6.52 6.26
N LEU A 46 2.65 -6.70 7.50
CA LEU A 46 3.55 -7.77 7.90
C LEU A 46 2.74 -8.97 8.36
N ILE A 47 3.08 -10.15 7.85
CA ILE A 47 2.42 -11.41 8.14
C ILE A 47 3.19 -12.14 9.25
N LYS A 48 2.47 -12.84 10.12
CA LYS A 48 3.08 -13.70 11.13
C LYS A 48 3.87 -14.82 10.47
N LYS A 49 5.08 -15.04 10.97
CA LYS A 49 6.02 -16.03 10.44
C LYS A 49 5.40 -17.43 10.26
N GLU A 50 4.55 -17.88 11.19
CA GLU A 50 3.89 -19.19 11.11
C GLU A 50 2.82 -19.31 10.00
N CYS A 51 2.39 -18.19 9.43
CA CYS A 51 1.39 -18.14 8.37
C CYS A 51 2.02 -17.97 6.98
N VAL A 52 3.27 -17.52 6.90
CA VAL A 52 4.00 -17.24 5.66
C VAL A 52 4.39 -18.54 4.95
N LEU A 53 4.29 -18.55 3.62
CA LEU A 53 4.69 -19.69 2.76
C LEU A 53 6.18 -19.65 2.39
N ASP A 54 6.75 -18.46 2.31
CA ASP A 54 8.17 -18.18 2.03
C ASP A 54 8.67 -17.12 3.01
N GLU A 55 9.53 -17.49 3.97
CA GLU A 55 9.95 -16.61 5.07
C GLU A 55 10.62 -15.31 4.63
N ASP A 56 11.16 -15.24 3.41
CA ASP A 56 11.76 -14.04 2.84
C ASP A 56 10.70 -13.08 2.23
N CYS A 57 9.46 -13.57 2.09
CA CYS A 57 8.29 -12.87 1.54
C CYS A 57 7.18 -12.70 2.60
N ASP A 58 7.43 -11.88 3.62
CA ASP A 58 6.52 -11.72 4.77
C ASP A 58 5.75 -10.39 4.80
N GLU A 59 6.01 -9.48 3.86
CA GLU A 59 5.41 -8.15 3.83
C GLU A 59 4.80 -7.83 2.46
N VAL A 60 3.66 -7.12 2.47
CA VAL A 60 3.11 -6.44 1.30
C VAL A 60 3.06 -4.95 1.57
N VAL A 61 3.50 -4.15 0.61
CA VAL A 61 3.64 -2.69 0.72
C VAL A 61 2.88 -2.00 -0.40
N ILE A 62 2.09 -0.99 -0.05
CA ILE A 62 1.57 0.02 -0.98
C ILE A 62 2.40 1.29 -0.83
N GLU A 63 3.10 1.73 -1.89
CA GLU A 63 3.79 3.02 -1.93
C GLU A 63 2.95 4.03 -2.71
N VAL A 64 2.71 5.22 -2.13
CA VAL A 64 2.16 6.38 -2.82
C VAL A 64 3.19 7.50 -2.80
N ARG A 65 3.84 7.75 -3.94
CA ARG A 65 4.90 8.76 -4.08
C ARG A 65 4.46 9.96 -4.90
N SER A 66 4.90 11.16 -4.52
CA SER A 66 4.70 12.39 -5.29
C SER A 66 5.88 13.34 -5.16
N LYS A 67 6.17 14.06 -6.24
CA LYS A 67 7.20 15.11 -6.28
C LYS A 67 6.66 16.51 -5.99
N ASP A 68 5.42 16.76 -6.40
CA ASP A 68 4.83 18.10 -6.48
C ASP A 68 3.44 18.19 -5.85
N SER A 69 2.93 17.10 -5.27
CA SER A 69 1.56 16.96 -4.75
C SER A 69 0.46 17.15 -5.80
N ILE A 70 0.81 17.18 -7.09
CA ILE A 70 -0.12 17.29 -8.21
C ILE A 70 -0.23 15.93 -8.89
N SER A 71 0.90 15.27 -9.11
CA SER A 71 0.99 13.96 -9.74
C SER A 71 1.54 12.92 -8.76
N TYR A 72 0.89 11.77 -8.70
CA TYR A 72 1.22 10.67 -7.82
C TYR A 72 1.55 9.42 -8.63
N SER A 73 2.46 8.60 -8.10
CA SER A 73 2.63 7.21 -8.51
C SER A 73 2.21 6.32 -7.35
N ILE A 74 1.53 5.23 -7.67
CA ILE A 74 1.06 4.25 -6.70
C ILE A 74 1.56 2.89 -7.15
N ASP A 75 2.21 2.16 -6.27
CA ASP A 75 2.60 0.77 -6.51
C ASP A 75 2.22 -0.14 -5.33
N VAL A 76 2.08 -1.44 -5.64
CA VAL A 76 1.94 -2.52 -4.66
C VAL A 76 3.02 -3.54 -4.91
N SER A 77 3.81 -3.84 -3.88
CA SER A 77 4.95 -4.75 -3.94
C SER A 77 5.00 -5.69 -2.74
N ASP A 78 5.78 -6.77 -2.88
CA ASP A 78 6.17 -7.63 -1.76
C ASP A 78 7.54 -7.22 -1.16
N SER A 79 7.97 -7.87 -0.08
CA SER A 79 9.27 -7.62 0.54
C SER A 79 10.48 -7.98 -0.34
N HIS A 80 10.29 -8.77 -1.41
CA HIS A 80 11.32 -9.03 -2.41
C HIS A 80 11.47 -7.89 -3.43
N GLY A 81 10.56 -6.91 -3.41
CA GLY A 81 10.52 -5.81 -4.37
C GLY A 81 9.86 -6.19 -5.70
N ASN A 82 9.12 -7.30 -5.76
CA ASN A 82 8.30 -7.63 -6.92
C ASN A 82 7.09 -6.69 -6.94
N ILE A 83 6.90 -5.98 -8.05
CA ILE A 83 5.78 -5.05 -8.22
C ILE A 83 4.64 -5.76 -8.94
N TYR A 84 3.46 -5.79 -8.31
CA TYR A 84 2.26 -6.46 -8.81
C TYR A 84 1.22 -5.50 -9.35
N TYR A 85 1.29 -4.24 -8.94
CA TYR A 85 0.46 -3.15 -9.43
C TYR A 85 1.31 -1.89 -9.48
N GLU A 86 1.22 -1.15 -10.58
CA GLU A 86 1.88 0.14 -10.71
C GLU A 86 1.00 1.07 -11.55
N LYS A 87 0.80 2.29 -11.06
CA LYS A 87 0.09 3.33 -11.79
C LYS A 87 0.79 4.67 -11.62
N HIS A 88 1.18 5.23 -12.77
CA HIS A 88 1.87 6.50 -12.85
C HIS A 88 0.91 7.65 -13.17
N SER A 89 1.34 8.86 -12.83
CA SER A 89 0.67 10.11 -13.24
C SER A 89 -0.79 10.25 -12.79
N VAL A 90 -1.13 9.73 -11.62
CA VAL A 90 -2.45 9.91 -11.02
C VAL A 90 -2.56 11.34 -10.47
N ASN A 91 -3.46 12.15 -11.02
CA ASN A 91 -3.47 13.61 -10.78
C ASN A 91 -4.83 14.19 -10.37
N ASP A 92 -5.83 13.34 -10.13
CA ASP A 92 -7.15 13.77 -9.66
C ASP A 92 -7.69 12.86 -8.53
N LEU A 93 -8.72 13.36 -7.84
CA LEU A 93 -9.32 12.69 -6.68
C LEU A 93 -9.93 11.32 -7.00
N LEU A 94 -10.58 11.20 -8.16
CA LEU A 94 -11.25 9.96 -8.59
C LEU A 94 -10.19 8.93 -8.97
N GLY A 95 -9.20 9.33 -9.77
CA GLY A 95 -8.08 8.49 -10.14
C GLY A 95 -7.32 7.95 -8.93
N ILE A 96 -7.07 8.79 -7.91
CA ILE A 96 -6.41 8.34 -6.67
C ILE A 96 -7.29 7.33 -5.93
N ASN A 97 -8.59 7.61 -5.77
CA ASN A 97 -9.52 6.69 -5.11
C ASN A 97 -9.56 5.33 -5.81
N ASP A 98 -9.74 5.32 -7.12
CA ASP A 98 -9.83 4.09 -7.91
C ASP A 98 -8.54 3.27 -7.79
N SER A 99 -7.39 3.94 -7.85
CA SER A 99 -6.08 3.27 -7.74
C SER A 99 -5.85 2.65 -6.36
N ILE A 100 -6.29 3.32 -5.30
CA ILE A 100 -6.18 2.79 -3.93
C ILE A 100 -7.16 1.60 -3.73
N GLU A 101 -8.37 1.66 -4.27
CA GLU A 101 -9.31 0.52 -4.20
C GLU A 101 -8.82 -0.68 -5.05
N GLU A 102 -8.20 -0.45 -6.21
CA GLU A 102 -7.52 -1.50 -6.98
C GLU A 102 -6.36 -2.11 -6.18
N SER A 103 -5.57 -1.27 -5.51
CA SER A 103 -4.44 -1.71 -4.69
C SER A 103 -4.87 -2.64 -3.56
N TYR A 104 -6.06 -2.43 -2.98
CA TYR A 104 -6.65 -3.35 -1.99
C TYR A 104 -6.89 -4.76 -2.56
N ALA A 105 -7.53 -4.84 -3.73
CA ALA A 105 -7.81 -6.14 -4.35
C ALA A 105 -6.52 -6.91 -4.69
N ILE A 106 -5.50 -6.20 -5.16
CA ILE A 106 -4.18 -6.75 -5.43
C ILE A 106 -3.47 -7.18 -4.14
N THR A 107 -3.50 -6.35 -3.10
CA THR A 107 -2.92 -6.68 -1.79
C THR A 107 -3.49 -7.98 -1.23
N ILE A 108 -4.82 -8.14 -1.25
CA ILE A 108 -5.48 -9.38 -0.80
C ILE A 108 -5.04 -10.58 -1.63
N LYS A 109 -4.88 -10.41 -2.95
CA LYS A 109 -4.39 -11.47 -3.83
C LYS A 109 -2.97 -11.89 -3.45
N ILE A 110 -2.05 -10.94 -3.27
CA ILE A 110 -0.65 -11.22 -2.90
C ILE A 110 -0.59 -11.89 -1.54
N LEU A 111 -1.33 -11.38 -0.54
CA LEU A 111 -1.39 -11.96 0.80
C LEU A 111 -1.78 -13.45 0.73
N ARG A 112 -2.72 -13.83 -0.15
CA ARG A 112 -3.11 -15.24 -0.36
C ARG A 112 -2.07 -16.08 -1.09
N GLU A 113 -1.19 -15.46 -1.88
CA GLU A 113 -0.12 -16.14 -2.60
C GLU A 113 1.10 -16.40 -1.71
N ILE A 114 1.39 -15.49 -0.76
CA ILE A 114 2.59 -15.54 0.10
C ILE A 114 2.30 -16.06 1.50
N SER A 115 1.03 -16.33 1.83
CA SER A 115 0.63 -16.87 3.13
C SER A 115 -0.57 -17.80 3.05
N ASN A 116 -0.79 -18.58 4.09
CA ASN A 116 -1.95 -19.48 4.22
C ASN A 116 -3.26 -18.76 4.61
N ILE A 117 -3.40 -17.47 4.29
CA ILE A 117 -4.61 -16.68 4.56
C ILE A 117 -5.72 -17.12 3.60
N SER A 118 -6.89 -17.47 4.14
CA SER A 118 -8.08 -17.89 3.38
C SER A 118 -9.04 -16.71 3.17
#